data_AF-A0A3D0TW61-F1
#
_entry.id   AF-A0A3D0TW61-F1
#
_cell.length_a   1.000
_cell.length_b   1.000
_cell.length_c   1.000
_cell.angle_alpha   90.00
_cell.angle_beta   90.00
_cell.angle_gamma   90.00
#
_symmetry.space_group_name_H-M   'P 1'
#
loop_
_entity.id
_entity.type
_entity.pdbx_description
1 polymer ?
#
loop_
_entity_poly.entity_id
_entity_poly.type
_entity_poly.pdbx_seq_one_letter_code
_entity_poly.pdbx_strand_id
1 'polypeptide(L)'
;MARSAGPADGSPAASPANGSPADGSPAAPPTTADFDYDLAPHAIAQTPAEPRDSARLLVDLDDESEPQHRLVSDLPELLGPGDLLVVNTTRVIPARLRLEKPTGGAAEVLLLEPLPAPHDAPPAPGWWSALV
;
A
#
# COMPACT_ATOMS: atom_id res chain seq x y z
N MET A 1 -53.83 -21.24 -10.14
CA MET A 1 -54.22 -20.95 -8.74
C MET A 1 -53.03 -21.32 -7.87
N ALA A 2 -52.41 -20.52 -7.01
CA ALA A 2 -52.72 -19.22 -6.45
C ALA A 2 -51.42 -18.40 -6.30
N ARG A 3 -51.60 -17.09 -6.13
CA ARG A 3 -50.58 -16.02 -6.08
C ARG A 3 -49.93 -15.93 -4.70
N SER A 4 -48.68 -15.48 -4.64
CA SER A 4 -48.24 -14.56 -3.59
C SER A 4 -47.12 -13.68 -4.15
N ALA A 5 -47.39 -12.38 -4.19
CA ALA A 5 -46.42 -11.32 -4.45
C ALA A 5 -46.34 -10.48 -3.18
N GLY A 6 -45.13 -10.09 -2.79
CA GLY A 6 -44.83 -9.12 -1.73
C GLY A 6 -43.32 -8.80 -1.74
N PRO A 7 -42.92 -7.55 -1.44
CA PRO A 7 -42.24 -6.76 -2.46
C PRO A 7 -40.92 -6.07 -2.02
N ALA A 8 -40.27 -5.48 -3.04
CA ALA A 8 -39.50 -4.23 -3.08
C ALA A 8 -38.08 -4.14 -2.48
N ASP A 9 -37.19 -3.71 -3.37
CA ASP A 9 -36.15 -2.69 -3.16
C ASP A 9 -35.12 -2.91 -2.06
N GLY A 10 -34.07 -3.64 -2.43
CA GLY A 10 -32.72 -3.30 -1.97
C GLY A 10 -32.06 -2.41 -3.01
N SER A 11 -32.42 -1.13 -3.07
CA SER A 11 -31.62 -0.11 -3.77
C SER A 11 -30.16 -0.26 -3.34
N PRO A 12 -29.17 -0.27 -4.26
CA PRO A 12 -27.81 -0.04 -3.83
C PRO A 12 -27.79 1.37 -3.22
N ALA A 13 -27.44 1.45 -1.93
CA ALA A 13 -27.15 2.71 -1.30
C ALA A 13 -26.07 3.39 -2.16
N ALA A 14 -26.42 4.54 -2.73
CA ALA A 14 -25.48 5.32 -3.52
C ALA A 14 -24.22 5.56 -2.67
N SER A 15 -23.05 5.25 -3.23
CA SER A 15 -21.78 5.76 -2.72
C SER A 15 -21.93 7.25 -2.46
N PRO A 16 -21.46 7.78 -1.31
CA PRO A 16 -21.56 9.20 -1.06
C PRO A 16 -20.81 9.93 -2.18
N ALA A 17 -21.55 10.69 -2.98
CA ALA A 17 -20.97 11.66 -3.88
C ALA A 17 -20.10 12.58 -3.03
N ASN A 18 -18.81 12.69 -3.37
CA ASN A 18 -17.88 13.65 -2.78
C ASN A 18 -18.35 15.07 -3.09
N GLY A 19 -19.30 15.57 -2.30
CA GLY A 19 -19.65 16.98 -2.27
C GLY A 19 -18.50 17.74 -1.64
N SER A 20 -17.78 18.51 -2.46
CA SER A 20 -16.82 19.50 -1.96
C SER A 20 -17.53 20.44 -0.98
N PRO A 21 -17.02 20.63 0.26
CA PRO A 21 -17.67 21.51 1.21
C PRO A 21 -17.58 22.96 0.70
N ALA A 22 -18.74 23.57 0.46
CA ALA A 22 -18.87 24.94 -0.03
C ALA A 22 -18.68 26.01 1.06
N ASP A 23 -18.24 25.63 2.26
CA ASP A 23 -18.07 26.53 3.39
C ASP A 23 -16.69 26.30 4.00
N GLY A 24 -15.87 27.35 4.07
CA GLY A 24 -14.43 27.34 4.36
C GLY A 24 -14.03 26.94 5.79
N SER A 25 -14.80 26.07 6.44
CA SER A 25 -14.47 25.45 7.72
C SER A 25 -13.49 24.30 7.47
N PRO A 26 -12.42 24.14 8.28
CA PRO A 26 -11.51 23.01 8.11
C PRO A 26 -12.29 21.71 8.32
N ALA A 27 -12.31 20.85 7.30
CA ALA A 27 -12.88 19.51 7.41
C ALA A 27 -12.23 18.80 8.61
N ALA A 28 -13.04 18.12 9.42
CA ALA A 28 -12.52 17.26 10.47
C ALA A 28 -11.56 16.23 9.86
N PRO A 29 -10.49 15.83 10.58
CA PRO A 29 -9.58 14.81 10.08
C PRO A 29 -10.40 13.54 9.77
N PRO A 30 -10.08 12.84 8.66
CA PRO A 30 -10.81 11.65 8.29
C PRO A 30 -10.69 10.60 9.40
N THR A 31 -11.80 9.92 9.64
CA THR A 31 -11.90 8.80 10.56
C THR A 31 -11.65 7.49 9.79
N THR A 32 -11.44 6.39 10.50
CA THR A 32 -11.32 5.08 9.84
C THR A 32 -12.61 4.66 9.14
N ALA A 33 -13.77 5.17 9.57
CA ALA A 33 -15.07 4.85 8.98
C ALA A 33 -15.24 5.46 7.57
N ASP A 34 -14.54 6.55 7.27
CA ASP A 34 -14.59 7.21 5.95
C ASP A 34 -13.95 6.36 4.84
N PHE A 35 -13.27 5.26 5.20
CA PHE A 35 -12.62 4.31 4.28
C PHE A 35 -13.23 2.91 4.33
N ASP A 36 -14.37 2.74 5.03
CA ASP A 36 -15.03 1.44 5.13
C ASP A 36 -15.85 1.14 3.86
N TYR A 37 -15.86 -0.12 3.43
CA TYR A 37 -16.61 -0.56 2.26
C TYR A 37 -17.00 -2.03 2.36
N ASP A 38 -18.13 -2.39 1.74
CA ASP A 38 -18.64 -3.75 1.72
C ASP A 38 -17.75 -4.65 0.84
N LEU A 39 -16.77 -5.31 1.44
CA LEU A 39 -15.94 -6.31 0.76
C LEU A 39 -16.49 -7.72 0.98
N ALA A 40 -17.02 -8.33 -0.07
CA ALA A 40 -17.47 -9.70 -0.01
C ALA A 40 -16.29 -10.64 0.31
N PRO A 41 -16.38 -11.56 1.28
CA PRO A 41 -15.24 -12.38 1.71
C PRO A 41 -14.58 -13.20 0.60
N HIS A 42 -15.36 -13.63 -0.40
CA HIS A 42 -14.88 -14.39 -1.55
C HIS A 42 -14.09 -13.56 -2.57
N ALA A 43 -14.17 -12.22 -2.50
CA ALA A 43 -13.38 -11.33 -3.34
C ALA A 43 -11.93 -11.19 -2.84
N ILE A 44 -11.61 -11.71 -1.65
CA ILE A 44 -10.26 -11.74 -1.09
C ILE A 44 -9.53 -12.97 -1.67
N ALA A 45 -8.59 -12.72 -2.58
CA ALA A 45 -7.77 -13.76 -3.17
C ALA A 45 -6.96 -14.50 -2.10
N GLN A 46 -7.15 -15.82 -2.01
CA GLN A 46 -6.41 -16.70 -1.09
C GLN A 46 -5.12 -17.24 -1.71
N THR A 47 -5.05 -17.24 -3.05
CA THR A 47 -3.89 -17.65 -3.83
C THR A 47 -3.69 -16.65 -4.98
N PRO A 48 -2.46 -16.47 -5.46
CA PRO A 48 -2.20 -15.62 -6.62
C PRO A 48 -2.82 -16.23 -7.89
N ALA A 49 -3.16 -15.38 -8.86
CA ALA A 49 -3.49 -15.82 -10.21
C ALA A 49 -2.28 -16.51 -10.87
N GLU A 50 -2.54 -17.50 -11.73
CA GLU A 50 -1.52 -18.24 -12.49
C GLU A 50 -1.95 -18.32 -13.97
N PRO A 51 -1.19 -17.76 -14.92
CA PRO A 51 0.07 -17.03 -14.74
C PRO A 51 -0.10 -15.71 -14.00
N ARG A 52 0.97 -15.21 -13.34
CA ARG A 52 0.88 -14.04 -12.45
C ARG A 52 0.34 -12.77 -13.11
N ASP A 53 0.63 -12.57 -14.39
CA ASP A 53 0.20 -11.44 -15.20
C ASP A 53 -1.26 -11.54 -15.68
N SER A 54 -1.94 -12.68 -15.47
CA SER A 54 -3.38 -12.84 -15.71
C SER A 54 -4.27 -12.20 -14.63
N ALA A 55 -3.68 -11.61 -13.60
CA ALA A 55 -4.42 -10.84 -12.60
C ALA A 55 -5.11 -9.62 -13.26
N ARG A 56 -6.29 -9.26 -12.75
CA ARG A 56 -7.01 -8.06 -13.19
C ARG A 56 -6.27 -6.79 -12.77
N LEU A 57 -6.21 -5.83 -13.68
CA LEU A 57 -5.71 -4.47 -13.47
C LEU A 57 -6.88 -3.49 -13.63
N LEU A 58 -7.17 -2.70 -12.59
CA LEU A 58 -8.09 -1.57 -12.68
C LEU A 58 -7.25 -0.33 -13.03
N VAL A 59 -7.60 0.35 -14.12
CA VAL A 59 -6.94 1.58 -14.57
C VAL A 59 -7.90 2.73 -14.36
N ASP A 60 -7.55 3.62 -13.45
CA ASP A 60 -8.33 4.78 -13.04
C ASP A 60 -7.39 6.00 -13.05
N LEU A 61 -7.52 6.88 -14.06
CA LEU A 61 -6.51 7.89 -14.39
C LEU A 61 -6.98 9.33 -14.15
N ASP A 62 -8.28 9.58 -14.23
CA ASP A 62 -8.88 10.90 -14.06
C ASP A 62 -10.33 10.76 -13.60
N ASP A 63 -10.83 11.79 -12.91
CA ASP A 63 -12.18 11.80 -12.33
C ASP A 63 -13.31 11.87 -13.40
N GLU A 64 -12.96 12.16 -14.65
CA GLU A 64 -13.93 12.38 -15.74
C GLU A 64 -14.17 11.12 -16.59
N SER A 65 -13.24 10.17 -16.58
CA SER A 65 -13.32 8.91 -17.32
C SER A 65 -13.78 7.75 -16.45
N GLU A 66 -14.49 6.80 -17.08
CA GLU A 66 -14.85 5.57 -16.40
C GLU A 66 -13.60 4.69 -16.19
N PRO A 67 -13.43 4.07 -15.01
CA PRO A 67 -12.35 3.14 -14.76
C PRO A 67 -12.33 1.99 -15.77
N GLN A 68 -11.17 1.69 -16.33
CA GLN A 68 -10.99 0.64 -17.32
C GLN A 68 -10.57 -0.67 -16.64
N HIS A 69 -11.11 -1.78 -17.15
CA HIS A 69 -10.70 -3.12 -16.74
C HIS A 69 -9.73 -3.73 -17.74
N ARG A 70 -8.53 -4.09 -17.27
CA ARG A 70 -7.46 -4.72 -18.06
C ARG A 70 -6.87 -5.92 -17.30
N LEU A 71 -5.85 -6.55 -17.89
CA LEU A 71 -4.97 -7.51 -17.22
C LEU A 71 -3.62 -6.86 -16.91
N VAL A 72 -2.89 -7.42 -15.94
CA VAL A 72 -1.53 -6.97 -15.64
C VAL A 72 -0.58 -7.18 -16.83
N SER A 73 -0.85 -8.18 -17.69
CA SER A 73 -0.16 -8.38 -18.96
C SER A 73 -0.25 -7.19 -19.91
N ASP A 74 -1.27 -6.34 -19.77
CA ASP A 74 -1.51 -5.18 -20.61
C ASP A 74 -0.77 -3.94 -20.10
N LEU A 75 -0.13 -4.01 -18.92
CA LEU A 75 0.63 -2.91 -18.32
C LEU A 75 1.65 -2.26 -19.28
N PRO A 76 2.41 -3.01 -20.11
CA PRO A 76 3.32 -2.39 -21.07
C PRO A 76 2.64 -1.46 -22.08
N GLU A 77 1.36 -1.65 -22.39
CA GLU A 77 0.60 -0.77 -23.30
C GLU A 77 0.23 0.58 -22.65
N LEU A 78 0.28 0.65 -21.31
CA LEU A 78 -0.02 1.85 -20.54
C LEU A 78 1.21 2.74 -20.33
N LEU A 79 2.40 2.25 -20.65
CA LEU A 79 3.67 2.94 -20.43
C LEU A 79 4.18 3.57 -21.73
N GLY A 80 4.62 4.82 -21.63
CA GLY A 80 5.23 5.58 -22.71
C GLY A 80 6.76 5.58 -22.67
N PRO A 81 7.42 5.96 -23.79
CA PRO A 81 8.85 6.24 -23.78
C PRO A 81 9.20 7.33 -22.77
N GLY A 82 10.11 7.03 -21.85
CA GLY A 82 10.55 7.95 -20.80
C GLY A 82 9.95 7.68 -19.41
N ASP A 83 8.96 6.79 -19.31
CA ASP A 83 8.40 6.39 -18.02
C ASP A 83 9.40 5.55 -17.21
N LEU A 84 9.38 5.73 -15.89
CA LEU A 84 10.22 5.01 -14.94
C LEU A 84 9.37 4.06 -14.09
N LEU A 85 9.57 2.75 -14.28
CA LEU A 85 9.01 1.74 -13.40
C LEU A 85 9.94 1.50 -12.20
N VAL A 86 9.54 1.95 -11.01
CA VAL A 86 10.28 1.71 -9.77
C VAL A 86 9.75 0.44 -9.11
N VAL A 87 10.55 -0.62 -9.13
CA VAL A 87 10.19 -1.91 -8.52
C VAL A 87 10.83 -2.03 -7.14
N ASN A 88 10.01 -2.28 -6.13
CA ASN A 88 10.50 -2.58 -4.79
C ASN A 88 11.05 -4.02 -4.73
N THR A 89 12.36 -4.15 -4.56
CA THR A 89 13.00 -5.45 -4.27
C THR A 89 13.33 -5.50 -2.78
N THR A 90 12.58 -6.29 -2.01
CA THR A 90 12.83 -6.43 -0.57
C THR A 90 13.92 -7.46 -0.30
N ARG A 91 14.84 -7.12 0.62
CA ARG A 91 15.88 -8.04 1.11
C ARG A 91 15.85 -8.04 2.63
N VAL A 92 15.81 -9.23 3.22
CA VAL A 92 15.98 -9.38 4.67
C VAL A 92 17.48 -9.38 4.97
N ILE A 93 17.93 -8.42 5.77
CA ILE A 93 19.29 -8.40 6.31
C ILE A 93 19.16 -8.73 7.81
N PRO A 94 19.83 -9.79 8.32
CA PRO A 94 19.88 -10.06 9.74
C PRO A 94 20.79 -9.02 10.42
N ALA A 95 20.21 -7.86 10.73
CA ALA A 95 20.93 -6.67 11.15
C ALA A 95 20.62 -6.22 12.58
N ARG A 96 19.83 -7.00 13.32
CA ARG A 96 19.41 -6.71 14.69
C ARG A 96 20.47 -7.15 15.70
N LEU A 97 21.09 -6.19 16.37
CA LEU A 97 22.05 -6.39 17.45
C LEU A 97 21.36 -6.10 18.79
N ARG A 98 21.56 -6.99 19.77
CA ARG A 98 21.18 -6.75 21.16
C ARG A 98 22.43 -6.39 21.94
N LEU A 99 22.40 -5.26 22.62
CA LEU A 99 23.54 -4.69 23.33
C LEU A 99 23.16 -4.40 24.78
N GLU A 100 24.17 -4.41 25.64
CA GLU A 100 24.06 -3.95 27.02
C GLU A 100 24.97 -2.74 27.18
N LYS A 101 24.39 -1.63 27.67
CA LYS A 101 25.15 -0.42 27.97
C LYS A 101 26.02 -0.69 29.19
N PRO A 102 27.19 -0.01 29.34
CA PRO A 102 28.00 -0.10 30.55
C PRO A 102 27.23 0.24 31.85
N THR A 103 26.12 0.98 31.74
CA THR A 103 25.22 1.31 32.86
C THR A 103 24.25 0.18 33.23
N GLY A 104 24.29 -0.98 32.55
CA GLY A 104 23.40 -2.13 32.78
C GLY A 104 22.06 -2.04 32.04
N GLY A 105 21.83 -1.01 31.24
CA GLY A 105 20.60 -0.86 30.45
C GLY A 105 20.67 -1.60 29.12
N ALA A 106 19.63 -2.34 28.75
CA ALA A 106 19.52 -2.95 27.42
C ALA A 106 19.37 -1.89 26.31
N ALA A 107 19.93 -2.20 25.14
CA ALA A 107 19.78 -1.45 23.90
C ALA A 107 19.64 -2.41 22.72
N GLU A 108 18.98 -1.96 21.67
CA GLU A 108 18.82 -2.69 20.42
C GLU A 108 19.24 -1.80 19.26
N VAL A 109 19.96 -2.36 18.30
CA VAL A 109 20.44 -1.62 17.14
C VAL A 109 20.09 -2.39 15.88
N LEU A 110 19.42 -1.75 14.92
CA LEU A 110 19.18 -2.31 13.60
C LEU A 110 20.11 -1.65 12.59
N LEU A 111 21.08 -2.42 12.08
CA LEU A 111 21.96 -1.94 11.01
C LEU A 111 21.17 -1.79 9.70
N LEU A 112 21.39 -0.70 8.97
CA LEU A 112 20.70 -0.42 7.71
C LEU A 112 21.64 -0.68 6.52
N GLU A 113 22.72 0.08 6.42
CA GLU A 113 23.70 -0.02 5.33
C GLU A 113 25.13 0.28 5.81
N PRO A 114 26.15 -0.37 5.19
CA PRO A 114 27.55 -0.06 5.48
C PRO A 114 27.91 1.33 4.93
N LEU A 115 28.65 2.09 5.73
CA LEU A 115 29.17 3.40 5.40
C LEU A 115 30.68 3.34 5.21
N PRO A 116 31.25 4.22 4.35
CA PRO A 116 32.69 4.44 4.34
C PRO A 116 33.16 4.95 5.71
N ALA A 117 34.40 4.64 6.06
CA ALA A 117 34.98 5.16 7.29
C ALA A 117 35.05 6.70 7.25
N PRO A 118 34.64 7.41 8.32
CA PRO A 118 34.94 8.82 8.48
C PRO A 118 36.45 9.08 8.35
N HIS A 119 36.82 10.26 7.84
CA HIS A 119 38.21 10.59 7.54
C HIS A 119 39.16 10.42 8.75
N ASP A 120 38.67 10.75 9.94
CA ASP A 120 39.43 10.69 11.20
C ASP A 120 39.05 9.49 12.08
N ALA A 121 38.38 8.49 11.52
CA ALA A 121 37.94 7.33 12.27
C ALA A 121 39.13 6.43 12.69
N PRO A 122 39.12 5.87 13.91
CA PRO A 122 40.05 4.81 14.28
C PRO A 122 39.85 3.58 13.37
N PRO A 123 40.89 2.75 13.17
CA PRO A 123 40.77 1.52 12.41
C PRO A 123 39.73 0.59 13.04
N ALA A 124 38.69 0.26 12.28
CA ALA A 124 37.54 -0.53 12.71
C ALA A 124 37.09 -1.47 11.58
N PRO A 125 36.40 -2.59 11.90
CA PRO A 125 35.95 -3.56 10.90
C PRO A 125 34.90 -3.01 9.91
N GLY A 126 34.26 -1.89 10.22
CA GLY A 126 33.36 -1.18 9.31
C GLY A 126 32.48 -0.14 10.03
N TRP A 127 31.98 0.83 9.27
CA TRP A 127 31.01 1.83 9.74
C TRP A 127 29.64 1.54 9.14
N TRP A 128 28.57 1.86 9.86
CA TRP A 128 27.20 1.54 9.47
C TRP A 128 26.25 2.67 9.87
N SER A 129 25.21 2.89 9.07
CA SER A 129 24.02 3.61 9.52
C SER A 129 23.12 2.63 10.29
N ALA A 130 22.47 3.12 11.35
CA ALA A 130 21.67 2.26 12.21
C ALA A 130 20.50 3.01 12.85
N LEU A 131 19.45 2.26 13.20
CA LEU A 131 18.37 2.70 14.10
C LEU A 131 18.66 2.16 15.52
N VAL A 132 18.43 2.98 16.54
CA VAL A 132 18.68 2.67 17.98
C VAL A 132 17.41 2.92 18.78
#